data_AF-A0A1V5WX14-F1
#
_entry.id   AF-A0A1V5WX14-F1
#
_cell.length_a   1.000
_cell.length_b   1.000
_cell.length_c   1.000
_cell.angle_alpha   90.00
_cell.angle_beta   90.00
_cell.angle_gamma   90.00
#
_symmetry.space_group_name_H-M   'P 1'
#
loop_
_entity.id
_entity.type
_entity.pdbx_description
1 polymer ?
#
loop_
_entity_poly.entity_id
_entity_poly.type
_entity_poly.pdbx_seq_one_letter_code
_entity_poly.pdbx_strand_id
1 'polypeptide(L)'
;MEEMKFKSLQRGDSVFTLERDRRSMYPIFDRAKVVKVGESKPRANENGDGFSNLIEIVLQDSIGTVTVYLPSDGNEGIYNNVYYTLIGSNIVNEVSLQRSQALGIINNVGKYENIIKECDNILAMFENKEPTNGSQFNEEFASFRKDVVSVLQSQQQAINLMMDSLGLNKPKENPDGK
;
A
#
# COMPACT_ATOMS: atom_id res chain seq x y z
N MET A 1 -21.01 -0.78 -17.58
CA MET A 1 -19.78 -1.30 -18.22
C MET A 1 -19.38 -2.52 -17.41
N GLU A 2 -19.13 -3.66 -18.04
CA GLU A 2 -18.72 -4.87 -17.32
C GLU A 2 -17.35 -4.62 -16.67
N GLU A 3 -17.20 -4.97 -15.39
CA GLU A 3 -15.92 -4.82 -14.70
C GLU A 3 -14.88 -5.75 -15.33
N MET A 4 -13.74 -5.19 -15.73
CA MET A 4 -12.63 -5.96 -16.29
C MET A 4 -12.10 -6.95 -15.25
N LYS A 5 -11.87 -8.19 -15.66
CA LYS A 5 -11.37 -9.27 -14.80
C LYS A 5 -9.97 -9.69 -15.23
N PHE A 6 -9.21 -10.31 -14.34
CA PHE A 6 -7.88 -10.82 -14.68
C PHE A 6 -7.91 -11.82 -15.84
N LYS A 7 -8.95 -12.66 -15.93
CA LYS A 7 -9.14 -13.59 -17.06
C LYS A 7 -9.38 -12.91 -18.42
N SER A 8 -9.81 -11.66 -18.44
CA SER A 8 -10.05 -10.91 -19.68
C SER A 8 -8.84 -10.12 -20.17
N LEU A 9 -7.73 -10.14 -19.42
CA LEU A 9 -6.52 -9.41 -19.80
C LEU A 9 -5.90 -9.93 -21.10
N GLN A 10 -5.29 -9.01 -21.82
CA GLN A 10 -4.54 -9.24 -23.04
C GLN A 10 -3.15 -8.63 -22.94
N ARG A 11 -2.25 -9.06 -23.83
CA ARG A 11 -0.90 -8.49 -23.92
C ARG A 11 -0.99 -6.98 -24.17
N GLY A 12 -0.27 -6.19 -23.36
CA GLY A 12 -0.26 -4.73 -23.41
C GLY A 12 -1.20 -4.03 -22.42
N ASP A 13 -2.14 -4.79 -21.83
CA ASP A 13 -3.01 -4.26 -20.77
C ASP A 13 -2.20 -3.85 -19.55
N SER A 14 -2.78 -2.97 -18.74
CA SER A 14 -2.16 -2.46 -17.53
C SER A 14 -2.73 -3.12 -16.30
N VAL A 15 -1.83 -3.50 -15.38
CA VAL A 15 -2.16 -3.93 -14.02
C VAL A 15 -1.46 -2.98 -13.06
N PHE A 16 -2.19 -2.42 -12.12
CA PHE A 16 -1.61 -1.58 -11.08
C PHE A 16 -1.13 -2.43 -9.92
N THR A 17 0.03 -2.12 -9.39
CA THR A 17 0.63 -2.84 -8.28
C THR A 17 0.92 -1.89 -7.12
N LEU A 18 0.77 -2.39 -5.90
CA LEU A 18 1.16 -1.70 -4.68
C LEU A 18 1.77 -2.71 -3.71
N GLU A 19 3.05 -2.54 -3.38
CA GLU A 19 3.67 -3.38 -2.34
C GLU A 19 3.05 -3.07 -0.98
N ARG A 20 2.66 -4.14 -0.25
CA ARG A 20 2.17 -4.05 1.13
C ARG A 20 3.23 -4.44 2.16
N ASP A 21 4.41 -4.89 1.72
CA ASP A 21 5.47 -5.33 2.63
C ASP A 21 6.05 -4.13 3.42
N ARG A 22 6.33 -4.36 4.70
CA ARG A 22 6.92 -3.37 5.61
C ARG A 22 8.41 -3.16 5.38
N ARG A 23 9.06 -4.01 4.58
CA ARG A 23 10.50 -3.90 4.27
C ARG A 23 10.86 -2.59 3.60
N SER A 24 10.00 -2.10 2.72
CA SER A 24 10.24 -0.90 1.94
C SER A 24 10.06 0.39 2.76
N MET A 25 9.48 0.33 3.97
CA MET A 25 9.12 1.46 4.86
C MET A 25 8.16 2.51 4.27
N TYR A 26 7.92 2.53 2.95
CA TYR A 26 7.00 3.41 2.24
C TYR A 26 6.25 2.65 1.12
N PRO A 27 5.06 3.12 0.68
CA PRO A 27 4.31 2.48 -0.40
C PRO A 27 5.08 2.53 -1.72
N ILE A 28 5.20 1.39 -2.39
CA ILE A 28 5.79 1.27 -3.73
C ILE A 28 4.67 0.94 -4.73
N PHE A 29 4.38 1.90 -5.61
CA PHE A 29 3.39 1.78 -6.67
C PHE A 29 4.08 1.58 -8.02
N ASP A 30 3.54 0.69 -8.84
CA ASP A 30 3.93 0.56 -10.23
C ASP A 30 2.72 0.31 -11.15
N ARG A 31 2.90 0.63 -12.43
CA ARG A 31 1.98 0.25 -13.51
C ARG A 31 2.66 -0.80 -14.37
N ALA A 32 2.41 -2.06 -14.04
CA ALA A 32 2.91 -3.18 -14.81
C ALA A 32 2.14 -3.36 -16.13
N LYS A 33 2.81 -3.92 -17.13
CA LYS A 33 2.27 -4.30 -18.43
C LYS A 33 2.16 -5.80 -18.57
N VAL A 34 1.01 -6.27 -19.07
CA VAL A 34 0.80 -7.69 -19.35
C VAL A 34 1.65 -8.10 -20.55
N VAL A 35 2.56 -9.04 -20.33
CA VAL A 35 3.39 -9.65 -21.38
C VAL A 35 2.71 -10.89 -21.94
N LYS A 36 2.13 -11.71 -21.07
CA LYS A 36 1.46 -12.97 -21.42
C LYS A 36 0.38 -13.29 -20.40
N VAL A 37 -0.71 -13.90 -20.87
CA VAL A 37 -1.76 -14.48 -20.03
C VAL A 37 -1.77 -15.99 -20.28
N GLY A 38 -1.72 -16.76 -19.21
CA GLY A 38 -1.76 -18.22 -19.23
C GLY A 38 -3.17 -18.76 -18.97
N GLU A 39 -3.24 -20.04 -18.60
CA GLU A 39 -4.50 -20.71 -18.30
C GLU A 39 -4.93 -20.49 -16.84
N SER A 40 -6.25 -20.46 -16.64
CA SER A 40 -6.83 -20.52 -15.29
C SER A 40 -6.77 -21.94 -14.76
N LYS A 41 -6.23 -22.12 -13.55
CA LYS A 41 -6.12 -23.41 -12.88
C LYS A 41 -6.63 -23.30 -11.44
N PRO A 42 -7.39 -24.30 -10.95
CA PRO A 42 -7.73 -24.38 -9.53
C PRO A 42 -6.45 -24.58 -8.71
N ARG A 43 -6.25 -23.75 -7.70
CA ARG A 43 -5.14 -23.83 -6.74
C ARG A 43 -5.70 -23.77 -5.33
N ALA A 44 -5.08 -24.54 -4.42
CA ALA A 44 -5.46 -24.50 -3.02
C ALA A 44 -5.20 -23.11 -2.44
N ASN A 45 -6.12 -22.61 -1.63
CA ASN A 45 -5.94 -21.35 -0.93
C ASN A 45 -4.80 -21.48 0.10
N GLU A 46 -4.02 -20.41 0.28
CA GLU A 46 -2.92 -20.39 1.26
C GLU A 46 -3.40 -20.63 2.71
N ASN A 47 -4.67 -20.32 2.99
CA ASN A 47 -5.28 -20.48 4.32
C ASN A 47 -5.94 -21.86 4.55
N GLY A 48 -5.81 -22.81 3.62
CA GLY A 48 -6.26 -24.20 3.81
C GLY A 48 -7.74 -24.51 3.54
N ASP A 49 -8.61 -23.50 3.46
CA ASP A 49 -10.02 -23.70 3.10
C ASP A 49 -10.30 -23.38 1.63
N GLY A 50 -10.46 -24.45 0.84
CA GLY A 50 -10.98 -24.40 -0.53
C GLY A 50 -9.94 -24.20 -1.65
N PHE A 51 -10.45 -24.17 -2.88
CA PHE A 51 -9.68 -23.89 -4.09
C PHE A 51 -10.14 -22.58 -4.70
N SER A 52 -9.19 -21.74 -5.10
CA SER A 52 -9.44 -20.58 -5.96
C SER A 52 -9.00 -20.87 -7.38
N ASN A 53 -9.80 -20.43 -8.35
CA ASN A 53 -9.36 -20.47 -9.74
C ASN A 53 -8.41 -19.30 -9.97
N LEU A 54 -7.13 -19.59 -10.18
CA LEU A 54 -6.09 -18.58 -10.38
C LEU A 54 -5.60 -18.62 -11.83
N ILE A 55 -5.40 -17.45 -12.41
CA ILE A 55 -4.81 -17.27 -13.74
C ILE A 55 -3.34 -16.90 -13.62
N GLU A 56 -2.51 -17.53 -14.43
CA GLU A 56 -1.10 -17.14 -14.60
C GLU A 56 -1.02 -15.89 -15.47
N ILE A 57 -0.33 -14.85 -14.99
CA ILE A 57 -0.08 -13.63 -15.74
C ILE A 57 1.42 -13.31 -15.64
N VAL A 58 2.05 -13.08 -16.79
CA VAL A 58 3.41 -12.56 -16.85
C VAL A 58 3.32 -11.06 -17.01
N LEU A 59 3.86 -10.33 -16.05
CA LEU A 59 3.87 -8.88 -15.97
C LEU A 59 5.29 -8.35 -16.18
N GLN A 60 5.40 -7.24 -16.88
CA GLN A 60 6.62 -6.44 -16.94
C GLN A 60 6.38 -5.14 -16.16
N ASP A 61 7.14 -4.96 -15.10
CA ASP A 61 7.14 -3.78 -14.25
C ASP A 61 8.44 -2.98 -14.45
N SER A 62 8.67 -1.96 -13.61
CA SER A 62 9.86 -1.10 -13.66
C SER A 62 11.16 -1.82 -13.26
N ILE A 63 11.08 -2.95 -12.56
CA ILE A 63 12.22 -3.71 -12.04
C ILE A 63 12.57 -4.87 -12.98
N GLY A 64 11.57 -5.49 -13.61
CA GLY A 64 11.79 -6.59 -14.52
C GLY A 64 10.50 -7.29 -14.94
N THR A 65 10.59 -8.60 -15.11
CA THR A 65 9.45 -9.45 -15.48
C THR A 65 9.14 -10.42 -14.35
N VAL A 66 7.88 -10.52 -13.98
CA VAL A 66 7.39 -11.37 -12.89
C VAL A 66 6.20 -12.21 -13.37
N THR A 67 6.16 -13.47 -12.95
CA THR A 67 5.00 -14.35 -13.15
C THR A 67 4.18 -14.37 -11.87
N VAL A 68 2.90 -14.04 -11.97
CA VAL A 68 1.97 -13.96 -10.84
C VAL A 68 0.76 -14.86 -11.06
N TYR A 69 0.10 -15.23 -9.96
CA TYR A 69 -1.13 -16.02 -9.96
C TYR A 69 -2.23 -15.23 -9.25
N LEU A 70 -3.24 -14.79 -10.00
CA LEU A 70 -4.30 -13.90 -9.49
C LEU A 70 -5.68 -14.53 -9.69
N PRO A 71 -6.71 -14.16 -8.89
CA PRO A 71 -8.05 -14.74 -9.00
C PRO A 71 -8.67 -14.51 -10.40
N SER A 72 -8.92 -15.55 -11.17
CA SER A 72 -9.34 -15.44 -12.57
C SER A 72 -10.56 -14.54 -12.78
N ASP A 73 -11.56 -14.68 -11.92
CA ASP A 73 -12.82 -13.93 -11.99
C ASP A 73 -12.81 -12.60 -11.21
N GLY A 74 -11.69 -12.28 -10.55
CA GLY A 74 -11.50 -11.04 -9.81
C GLY A 74 -10.91 -9.91 -10.66
N ASN A 75 -10.98 -8.71 -10.11
CA ASN A 75 -10.31 -7.49 -10.62
C ASN A 75 -9.23 -6.99 -9.66
N GLU A 76 -9.04 -7.68 -8.53
CA GLU A 76 -8.02 -7.44 -7.52
C GLU A 76 -7.53 -8.76 -6.90
N GLY A 77 -6.29 -8.75 -6.42
CA GLY A 77 -5.68 -9.92 -5.81
C GLY A 77 -4.37 -9.61 -5.12
N ILE A 78 -3.90 -10.52 -4.28
CA ILE A 78 -2.61 -10.41 -3.59
C ILE A 78 -1.76 -11.61 -4.00
N TYR A 79 -0.50 -11.35 -4.34
CA TYR A 79 0.49 -12.38 -4.60
C TYR A 79 1.85 -11.93 -4.06
N ASN A 80 2.50 -12.77 -3.24
CA ASN A 80 3.76 -12.45 -2.57
C ASN A 80 3.77 -11.07 -1.86
N ASN A 81 2.70 -10.75 -1.11
CA ASN A 81 2.51 -9.48 -0.39
C ASN A 81 2.42 -8.22 -1.28
N VAL A 82 2.28 -8.38 -2.58
CA VAL A 82 2.00 -7.28 -3.51
C VAL A 82 0.51 -7.30 -3.84
N TYR A 83 -0.13 -6.15 -3.73
CA TYR A 83 -1.52 -5.95 -4.14
C TYR A 83 -1.57 -5.60 -5.64
N TYR A 84 -2.41 -6.32 -6.38
CA TYR A 84 -2.62 -6.14 -7.81
C TYR A 84 -4.08 -5.75 -8.04
N THR A 85 -4.33 -4.76 -8.89
CA THR A 85 -5.68 -4.35 -9.25
C THR A 85 -5.76 -3.83 -10.68
N LEU A 86 -6.91 -4.03 -11.32
CA LEU A 86 -7.26 -3.42 -12.60
C LEU A 86 -7.91 -2.04 -12.44
N ILE A 87 -8.20 -1.65 -11.19
CA ILE A 87 -8.97 -0.46 -10.86
C ILE A 87 -8.05 0.57 -10.20
N GLY A 88 -7.76 1.66 -10.90
CA GLY A 88 -6.86 2.71 -10.41
C GLY A 88 -7.32 3.39 -9.10
N SER A 89 -8.64 3.51 -8.89
CA SER A 89 -9.17 4.08 -7.64
C SER A 89 -8.86 3.22 -6.41
N ASN A 90 -8.66 1.91 -6.56
CA ASN A 90 -8.31 1.05 -5.44
C ASN A 90 -6.91 1.36 -4.92
N ILE A 91 -5.96 1.68 -5.81
CA ILE A 91 -4.63 2.16 -5.43
C ILE A 91 -4.74 3.47 -4.66
N VAL A 92 -5.50 4.44 -5.17
CA VAL A 92 -5.70 5.74 -4.52
C VAL A 92 -6.24 5.56 -3.11
N ASN A 93 -7.25 4.70 -2.94
CA ASN A 93 -7.85 4.42 -1.65
C ASN A 93 -6.87 3.76 -0.68
N GLU A 94 -6.13 2.74 -1.13
CA GLU A 94 -5.17 2.01 -0.29
C GLU A 94 -3.99 2.91 0.12
N VAL A 95 -3.43 3.70 -0.80
CA VAL A 95 -2.35 4.66 -0.48
C VAL A 95 -2.87 5.75 0.48
N SER A 96 -4.10 6.25 0.28
CA SER A 96 -4.71 7.23 1.18
C SER A 96 -4.91 6.67 2.59
N LEU A 97 -5.31 5.40 2.70
CA LEU A 97 -5.44 4.70 3.98
C LEU A 97 -4.09 4.56 4.68
N GLN A 98 -3.06 4.08 3.97
CA GLN A 98 -1.71 3.95 4.51
C GLN A 98 -1.14 5.29 4.98
N ARG A 99 -1.37 6.37 4.21
CA ARG A 99 -1.00 7.73 4.60
C ARG A 99 -1.73 8.19 5.86
N SER A 100 -3.05 7.98 5.94
CA SER A 100 -3.85 8.36 7.11
C SER A 100 -3.37 7.66 8.38
N GLN A 101 -3.05 6.36 8.28
CA GLN A 101 -2.47 5.58 9.38
C GLN A 101 -1.09 6.13 9.80
N ALA A 102 -0.22 6.45 8.84
CA ALA A 102 1.09 7.05 9.12
C ALA A 102 0.97 8.43 9.80
N LEU A 103 0.07 9.29 9.32
CA LEU A 103 -0.22 10.58 9.96
C LEU A 103 -0.78 10.40 11.37
N GLY A 104 -1.62 9.39 11.60
CA GLY A 104 -2.11 9.04 12.93
C GLY A 104 -0.97 8.77 13.90
N ILE A 105 0.07 8.06 13.47
CA ILE A 105 1.26 7.82 14.29
C ILE A 105 2.03 9.12 14.52
N ILE A 106 2.32 9.87 13.45
CA ILE A 106 3.10 11.13 13.51
C ILE A 106 2.45 12.15 14.45
N ASN A 107 1.13 12.32 14.36
CA ASN A 107 0.37 13.26 15.19
C ASN A 107 0.34 12.84 16.67
N ASN A 108 0.60 11.57 16.97
CA ASN A 108 0.62 11.03 18.32
C ASN A 108 2.04 10.77 18.83
N VAL A 109 3.09 11.27 18.16
CA VAL A 109 4.48 10.98 18.58
C VAL A 109 4.72 11.38 20.03
N GLY A 110 4.22 12.52 20.50
CA GLY A 110 4.39 12.91 21.91
C GLY A 110 3.83 11.89 22.91
N LYS A 111 2.74 11.19 22.54
CA LYS A 111 2.21 10.07 23.35
C LYS A 111 3.19 8.90 23.38
N TYR A 112 3.77 8.54 22.24
CA TYR A 112 4.76 7.47 22.16
C TYR A 112 6.07 7.83 22.88
N GLU A 113 6.53 9.09 22.78
CA GLU A 113 7.67 9.62 23.54
C GLU A 113 7.43 9.50 25.05
N ASN A 114 6.22 9.80 25.53
CA ASN A 114 5.86 9.64 26.94
C ASN A 114 5.82 8.16 27.39
N ILE A 115 5.33 7.26 26.55
CA ILE A 115 5.36 5.81 26.83
C ILE A 115 6.82 5.34 26.98
N ILE A 116 7.71 5.74 26.07
CA ILE A 116 9.14 5.39 26.13
C ILE A 116 9.75 5.90 27.44
N LYS A 117 9.53 7.17 27.80
CA LYS A 117 10.03 7.73 29.07
C LYS A 117 9.57 6.93 30.29
N GLU A 118 8.30 6.52 30.31
CA GLU A 118 7.79 5.73 31.43
C GLU A 118 8.38 4.32 31.47
N CYS A 119 8.58 3.68 30.33
CA CYS A 119 9.32 2.42 30.26
C CYS A 119 10.76 2.57 30.78
N ASP A 120 11.46 3.63 30.38
CA ASP A 120 12.81 3.92 30.85
C ASP A 120 12.85 4.15 32.37
N ASN A 121 11.89 4.89 32.91
CA ASN A 121 11.75 5.10 34.36
C ASN A 121 11.57 3.78 35.12
N ILE A 122 10.68 2.91 34.64
CA ILE A 122 10.43 1.59 35.24
C ILE A 122 11.70 0.75 35.18
N LEU A 123 12.39 0.70 34.04
CA LEU A 123 13.64 -0.07 33.88
C LEU A 123 14.74 0.45 34.82
N ALA A 124 14.88 1.78 34.96
CA ALA A 124 15.86 2.39 35.86
C ALA A 124 15.65 2.01 37.34
N MET A 125 14.40 1.81 37.78
CA MET A 125 14.09 1.33 39.14
C MET A 125 14.65 -0.06 39.43
N PHE A 126 14.82 -0.91 38.42
CA PHE A 126 15.38 -2.26 38.58
C PHE A 126 16.89 -2.29 38.33
N GLU A 127 17.43 -1.37 37.53
CA GLU A 127 18.85 -1.39 37.13
C GLU A 127 19.82 -0.58 38.02
N ASN A 128 19.35 0.24 38.97
CA ASN A 128 20.20 1.19 39.74
C ASN A 128 21.08 2.08 38.84
N LYS A 129 20.63 2.38 37.62
CA LYS A 129 21.31 3.31 36.70
C LYS A 129 20.58 4.64 36.68
N GLU A 130 21.34 5.74 36.64
CA GLU A 130 20.75 7.06 36.40
C GLU A 130 20.00 7.08 35.06
N PRO A 131 18.86 7.79 34.98
CA PRO A 131 18.07 7.87 33.76
C PRO A 131 18.90 8.46 32.62
N THR A 132 19.00 7.72 31.50
CA THR A 132 19.71 8.16 30.32
C THR A 132 19.06 9.41 29.73
N ASN A 133 19.83 10.46 29.48
CA ASN A 133 19.34 11.66 28.78
C ASN A 133 18.91 11.29 27.35
N GLY A 134 17.60 11.16 27.12
CA GLY A 134 16.99 10.86 25.83
C GLY A 134 17.11 11.96 24.76
N SER A 135 18.05 12.89 24.89
CA SER A 135 18.23 14.02 23.96
C SER A 135 18.79 13.59 22.60
N GLN A 136 19.64 12.57 22.56
CA GLN A 136 20.34 12.16 21.34
C GLN A 136 19.40 11.47 20.33
N PHE A 137 18.38 10.75 20.79
CA PHE A 137 17.36 10.13 19.94
C PHE A 137 16.39 11.17 19.35
N ASN A 138 16.30 12.35 19.94
CA ASN A 138 15.27 13.34 19.62
C ASN A 138 15.61 14.15 18.35
N GLU A 139 16.88 14.52 18.14
CA GLU A 139 17.28 15.32 16.97
C GLU A 139 17.25 14.52 15.67
N GLU A 140 17.78 13.30 15.67
CA GLU A 140 17.76 12.41 14.50
C GLU A 140 16.32 12.01 14.12
N PHE A 141 15.49 11.74 15.13
CA PHE A 141 14.07 11.44 14.93
C PHE A 141 13.26 12.67 14.49
N ALA A 142 13.61 13.88 14.95
CA ALA A 142 12.97 15.10 14.48
C ALA A 142 13.30 15.38 13.00
N SER A 143 14.54 15.16 12.58
CA SER A 143 14.93 15.25 11.15
C SER A 143 14.18 14.22 10.33
N PHE A 144 14.19 12.95 10.76
CA PHE A 144 13.47 11.87 10.09
C PHE A 144 11.96 12.15 9.97
N ARG A 145 11.32 12.64 11.03
CA ARG A 145 9.91 13.06 11.01
C ARG A 145 9.65 14.10 9.92
N LYS A 146 10.52 15.11 9.81
CA LYS A 146 10.38 16.19 8.83
C LYS A 146 10.48 15.63 7.40
N ASP A 147 11.41 14.73 7.15
CA ASP A 147 11.60 14.09 5.84
C ASP A 147 10.39 13.22 5.47
N VAL A 148 9.88 12.41 6.41
CA VAL A 148 8.67 11.60 6.20
C VAL A 148 7.45 12.47 5.90
N VAL A 149 7.23 13.55 6.64
CA VAL A 149 6.10 14.47 6.40
C VAL A 149 6.19 15.08 5.00
N SER A 150 7.38 15.48 4.55
CA SER A 150 7.61 16.02 3.20
C SER A 150 7.26 15.00 2.11
N VAL A 151 7.69 13.74 2.27
CA VAL A 151 7.38 12.65 1.34
C VAL A 151 5.88 12.39 1.29
N LEU A 152 5.20 12.31 2.44
CA LEU A 152 3.76 12.07 2.51
C LEU A 152 2.93 13.24 1.92
N GLN A 153 3.44 14.47 1.95
CA GLN A 153 2.81 15.61 1.28
C GLN A 153 2.97 15.53 -0.24
N SER A 154 4.17 15.19 -0.71
CA SER A 154 4.45 15.02 -2.14
C SER A 154 3.62 13.87 -2.73
N GLN A 155 3.49 12.77 -2.01
CA GLN A 155 2.61 11.66 -2.39
C GLN A 155 1.14 12.10 -2.48
N GLN A 156 0.65 12.94 -1.55
CA GLN A 156 -0.72 13.47 -1.63
C GLN A 156 -0.95 14.30 -2.90
N GLN A 157 0.02 15.12 -3.29
CA GLN A 157 -0.06 15.90 -4.53
C GLN A 157 -0.12 14.98 -5.76
N ALA A 158 0.73 13.95 -5.80
CA ALA A 158 0.71 12.96 -6.88
C ALA A 158 -0.62 12.20 -6.96
N ILE A 159 -1.20 11.83 -5.81
CA ILE A 159 -2.51 11.17 -5.74
C ILE A 159 -3.60 12.09 -6.30
N ASN A 160 -3.61 13.36 -5.91
CA ASN A 160 -4.59 14.33 -6.42
C ASN A 160 -4.51 14.47 -7.95
N LEU A 161 -3.30 14.56 -8.49
CA LEU A 161 -3.07 14.59 -9.94
C LEU A 161 -3.54 13.30 -10.63
N MET A 162 -3.32 12.14 -10.02
CA MET A 162 -3.83 10.86 -10.53
C MET A 162 -5.35 10.81 -10.52
N MET A 163 -6.01 11.25 -9.45
CA MET A 163 -7.47 11.33 -9.36
C MET A 163 -8.07 12.24 -10.44
N ASP A 164 -7.44 13.39 -10.69
CA ASP A 164 -7.85 14.31 -11.77
C ASP A 164 -7.70 13.66 -13.15
N SER A 165 -6.54 13.05 -13.41
CA SER A 165 -6.25 12.42 -14.71
C SER A 165 -7.17 11.23 -15.04
N LEU A 166 -7.63 10.53 -14.01
CA LEU A 166 -8.54 9.39 -14.14
C LEU A 166 -10.02 9.81 -14.09
N GLY A 167 -10.32 11.11 -13.97
CA GLY A 167 -11.68 11.62 -13.87
C GLY A 167 -12.43 11.17 -12.61
N LEU A 168 -11.70 10.73 -11.58
CA LEU A 168 -12.24 10.20 -10.32
C LEU A 168 -12.63 11.31 -9.33
N ASN A 169 -12.22 12.56 -9.58
CA ASN A 169 -12.59 13.73 -8.78
C ASN A 169 -13.96 14.33 -9.13
N LYS A 170 -14.76 13.68 -9.99
CA LYS A 170 -16.12 14.15 -10.25
C LYS A 170 -17.00 13.93 -9.02
N PRO A 171 -17.72 14.95 -8.53
CA PRO A 171 -18.81 14.74 -7.59
C PRO A 171 -19.76 13.69 -8.18
N LYS A 172 -20.26 12.76 -7.37
CA LYS A 172 -21.39 11.92 -7.79
C LYS A 172 -22.52 12.88 -8.19
N GLU A 173 -22.83 12.97 -9.47
CA GLU A 173 -24.05 13.61 -9.92
C GLU A 173 -25.21 12.85 -9.25
N ASN A 174 -25.94 13.53 -8.37
CA ASN A 174 -27.22 13.02 -7.89
C ASN A 174 -28.11 12.81 -9.12
N PRO A 175 -28.64 11.60 -9.36
CA PRO A 175 -29.50 11.36 -10.53
C PRO A 175 -30.84 12.10 -10.46
N ASP A 176 -31.23 12.63 -9.31
CA ASP A 176 -32.55 13.23 -9.12
C ASP A 176 -32.45 14.76 -9.11
N GLY A 177 -32.38 15.30 -10.32
CA GLY A 177 -32.46 16.72 -10.62
C GLY A 177 -33.57 17.04 -11.63
N LYS A 178 -34.75 16.41 -11.49
CA LYS A 178 -36.09 16.89 -11.89
C LYS A 178 -37.16 15.83 -11.72
#